data_AF-A0A2N1NAU9-F1
#
_entry.id   AF-A0A2N1NAU9-F1
#
_cell.length_a   1.000
_cell.length_b   1.000
_cell.length_c   1.000
_cell.angle_alpha   90.00
_cell.angle_beta   90.00
_cell.angle_gamma   90.00
#
_symmetry.space_group_name_H-M   'P 1'
#
loop_
_entity.id
_entity.type
_entity.pdbx_description
1 polymer ?
#
loop_
_entity_poly.entity_id
_entity_poly.type
_entity_poly.pdbx_seq_one_letter_code
_entity_poly.pdbx_strand_id
1 'polypeptide(L)'
;MWSEPIEIPLGVSMTPFVIHEVILSGLHFQDIEEYPEISYECKKGWIPKWVSQKVQSVNPGRIIPGTGTPARSYPDYVSVYKFQKPSKNKDQAKILDPLNINPNDSNQHFLYRGIRTSDTIPVFLLRIVLVSSVNNEFGPGLYCTPNFNLAVEYAGKNGAIFVYDWSNLDSDFTIKTLIDREWEDTVKGWICIDDDSKPGPPQFDEDIIQGPVSKNHGSIYNCSKPIQSQDLQVVAITTNGMNAMTERLYTIIYLY
;
A
#
# COMPACT_ATOMS: atom_id res chain seq x y z
N MET A 1 27.62 34.10 0.20
CA MET A 1 26.78 35.11 0.87
C MET A 1 26.08 35.90 -0.22
N TRP A 2 24.77 35.73 -0.36
CA TRP A 2 23.96 36.40 -1.37
C TRP A 2 23.72 37.85 -0.95
N SER A 3 23.72 38.79 -1.91
CA SER A 3 23.59 40.24 -1.63
C SER A 3 22.46 40.94 -2.39
N GLU A 4 21.77 40.25 -3.29
CA GLU A 4 20.61 40.79 -4.01
C GLU A 4 19.28 40.48 -3.29
N PRO A 5 18.38 41.47 -3.15
CA PRO A 5 17.07 41.28 -2.52
C PRO A 5 16.13 40.45 -3.41
N ILE A 6 15.35 39.54 -2.80
CA ILE A 6 14.32 38.74 -3.47
C ILE A 6 12.97 39.45 -3.32
N GLU A 7 12.33 39.81 -4.44
CA GLU A 7 10.98 40.37 -4.43
C GLU A 7 9.93 39.26 -4.23
N ILE A 8 9.14 39.35 -3.16
CA ILE A 8 8.09 38.37 -2.85
C ILE A 8 6.73 38.93 -3.33
N PRO A 9 6.02 38.22 -4.23
CA PRO A 9 4.70 38.65 -4.69
C PRO A 9 3.67 38.68 -3.54
N LEU A 10 2.80 39.68 -3.57
CA LEU A 10 1.68 39.81 -2.63
C LEU A 10 0.77 38.56 -2.70
N GLY A 11 0.54 37.93 -1.54
CA GLY A 11 -0.34 36.76 -1.40
C GLY A 11 0.38 35.41 -1.42
N VAL A 12 1.70 35.37 -1.57
CA VAL A 12 2.49 34.14 -1.52
C VAL A 12 3.05 33.93 -0.11
N SER A 13 3.04 32.69 0.37
CA SER A 13 3.71 32.32 1.62
C SER A 13 5.21 32.55 1.49
N MET A 14 5.77 33.43 2.33
CA MET A 14 7.17 33.85 2.24
C MET A 14 8.15 32.68 2.33
N THR A 15 7.95 31.75 3.26
CA THR A 15 8.94 30.70 3.55
C THR A 15 9.13 29.73 2.36
N PRO A 16 8.08 29.14 1.77
CA PRO A 16 8.24 28.27 0.61
C PRO A 16 8.80 29.00 -0.63
N PHE A 17 8.38 30.25 -0.85
CA PHE A 17 8.81 31.03 -2.00
C PHE A 17 10.29 31.41 -1.93
N VAL A 18 10.75 31.88 -0.77
CA VAL A 18 12.16 32.21 -0.57
C VAL A 18 13.04 30.96 -0.68
N ILE A 19 12.59 29.82 -0.16
CA ILE A 19 13.31 28.55 -0.32
C ILE A 19 13.42 28.17 -1.81
N HIS A 20 12.33 28.28 -2.57
CA HIS A 20 12.31 27.98 -4.00
C HIS A 20 13.27 28.87 -4.81
N GLU A 21 13.21 30.19 -4.63
CA GLU A 21 14.06 31.13 -5.36
C GLU A 21 15.55 31.01 -5.00
N VAL A 22 15.84 30.70 -3.73
CA VAL A 22 17.21 30.48 -3.26
C VAL A 22 17.81 29.20 -3.85
N ILE A 23 17.01 28.13 -4.01
CA ILE A 23 17.44 26.88 -4.67
C ILE A 23 17.68 27.11 -6.16
N LEU A 24 16.75 27.75 -6.88
CA LEU A 24 16.87 27.98 -8.33
C LEU A 24 18.08 28.84 -8.70
N SER A 25 18.52 29.70 -7.80
CA SER A 25 19.65 30.61 -8.02
C SER A 25 21.01 30.03 -7.58
N GLY A 26 21.07 28.73 -7.28
CA GLY A 26 22.33 28.00 -7.13
C GLY A 26 23.03 28.16 -5.77
N LEU A 27 22.31 28.54 -4.72
CA LEU A 27 22.84 28.47 -3.36
C LEU A 27 22.85 27.00 -2.89
N HIS A 28 24.01 26.36 -3.00
CA HIS A 28 24.23 25.04 -2.40
C HIS A 28 24.29 25.16 -0.88
N PHE A 29 23.28 24.61 -0.21
CA PHE A 29 23.30 24.42 1.24
C PHE A 29 24.19 23.21 1.56
N GLN A 30 25.27 23.41 2.33
CA GLN A 30 26.15 22.30 2.73
C GLN A 30 25.46 21.28 3.66
N ASP A 31 24.33 21.65 4.28
CA ASP A 31 23.55 20.80 5.21
C ASP A 31 22.12 20.53 4.72
N ILE A 32 21.78 20.89 3.48
CA ILE A 32 20.59 20.35 2.83
C ILE A 32 21.14 19.53 1.68
N GLU A 33 21.40 18.24 1.96
CA GLU A 33 21.39 17.26 0.86
C GLU A 33 20.07 17.50 0.11
N GLU A 34 20.16 18.00 -1.12
CA GLU A 34 19.05 17.93 -2.08
C GLU A 34 18.53 16.49 -1.99
N TYR A 35 17.33 16.33 -1.41
CA TYR A 35 16.74 15.05 -1.01
C TYR A 35 17.30 13.87 -1.82
N PRO A 36 18.30 13.12 -1.29
CA PRO A 36 18.77 11.90 -1.95
C PRO A 36 17.60 10.89 -2.07
N GLU A 37 16.56 11.12 -1.27
CA GLU A 37 15.30 10.40 -1.19
C GLU A 37 14.45 10.44 -2.46
N ILE A 38 14.75 11.27 -3.46
CA ILE A 38 13.98 11.31 -4.72
C ILE A 38 14.75 10.67 -5.89
N SER A 39 16.02 10.29 -5.72
CA SER A 39 16.71 9.40 -6.68
C SER A 39 16.76 7.97 -6.16
N TYR A 40 15.62 7.40 -5.76
CA TYR A 40 15.51 5.94 -5.75
C TYR A 40 15.56 5.47 -7.20
N GLU A 41 16.77 5.16 -7.70
CA GLU A 41 16.89 4.17 -8.76
C GLU A 41 16.30 2.87 -8.21
N CYS A 42 14.98 2.70 -8.35
CA CYS A 42 14.24 1.48 -8.07
C CYS A 42 14.75 0.37 -8.98
N LYS A 43 15.86 -0.26 -8.58
CA LYS A 43 16.43 -1.42 -9.26
C LYS A 43 15.54 -2.62 -8.97
N LYS A 44 14.60 -2.88 -9.88
CA LYS A 44 13.63 -4.00 -9.87
C LYS A 44 14.11 -5.21 -9.07
N GLY A 45 13.45 -5.48 -7.95
CA GLY A 45 13.47 -6.80 -7.29
C GLY A 45 14.58 -7.00 -6.25
N TRP A 46 15.01 -5.96 -5.55
CA TRP A 46 16.01 -6.11 -4.50
C TRP A 46 15.39 -6.66 -3.19
N ILE A 47 15.80 -7.87 -2.79
CA ILE A 47 15.59 -8.39 -1.43
C ILE A 47 16.83 -8.00 -0.61
N PRO A 48 16.69 -7.35 0.56
CA PRO A 48 17.85 -6.98 1.36
C PRO A 48 18.71 -8.21 1.70
N LYS A 49 20.03 -8.10 1.53
CA LYS A 49 20.97 -9.24 1.70
C LYS A 49 20.89 -9.91 3.08
N TRP A 50 20.48 -9.16 4.10
CA TRP A 50 20.31 -9.65 5.47
C TRP A 50 19.05 -10.51 5.67
N VAL A 51 18.06 -10.42 4.77
CA VAL A 51 16.85 -11.24 4.82
C VAL A 51 17.18 -12.69 4.43
N SER A 52 16.84 -13.60 5.35
CA SER A 52 17.11 -15.03 5.24
C SER A 52 15.83 -15.86 5.06
N GLN A 53 15.97 -17.17 4.83
CA GLN A 53 14.82 -18.08 4.81
C GLN A 53 14.24 -18.37 6.21
N LYS A 54 14.97 -18.03 7.27
CA LYS A 54 14.47 -18.11 8.65
C LYS A 54 13.75 -16.82 8.99
N VAL A 55 12.64 -16.94 9.72
CA VAL A 55 11.91 -15.81 10.28
C VAL A 55 12.82 -15.01 11.20
N GLN A 56 12.90 -13.71 10.97
CA GLN A 56 13.64 -12.75 11.77
C GLN A 56 12.68 -11.68 12.27
N SER A 57 12.79 -11.33 13.54
CA SER A 57 12.10 -10.15 14.09
C SER A 57 12.99 -8.93 13.88
N VAL A 58 12.46 -7.88 13.24
CA VAL A 58 13.21 -6.67 12.94
C VAL A 58 12.37 -5.43 13.22
N ASN A 59 13.04 -4.35 13.63
CA ASN A 59 12.38 -3.06 13.68
C ASN A 59 12.03 -2.60 12.24
N PRO A 60 10.81 -2.11 11.99
CA PRO A 60 10.39 -1.61 10.67
C PRO A 60 11.31 -0.55 10.06
N GLY A 61 11.96 0.28 10.89
CA GLY A 61 12.94 1.28 10.45
C GLY A 61 14.20 0.67 9.81
N ARG A 62 14.47 -0.63 10.00
CA ARG A 62 15.53 -1.34 9.26
C ARG A 62 15.14 -1.65 7.80
N ILE A 63 13.85 -1.65 7.51
CA ILE A 63 13.27 -1.94 6.18
C ILE A 63 13.06 -0.65 5.40
N ILE A 64 12.82 0.47 6.09
CA ILE A 64 12.60 1.81 5.55
C ILE A 64 13.93 2.58 5.59
N PRO A 65 14.62 2.82 4.47
CA PRO A 65 15.85 3.61 4.48
C PRO A 65 15.57 5.08 4.83
N GLY A 66 16.48 5.74 5.55
CA GLY A 66 16.59 7.20 5.57
C GLY A 66 15.70 7.96 6.55
N THR A 67 14.55 7.42 6.98
CA THR A 67 13.74 8.12 7.99
C THR A 67 14.15 7.66 9.39
N GLY A 68 14.85 8.52 10.15
CA GLY A 68 14.78 8.45 11.61
C GLY A 68 13.32 8.22 12.00
N THR A 69 13.06 7.18 12.79
CA THR A 69 11.74 6.69 13.26
C THR A 69 10.55 7.22 12.45
N PRO A 70 9.86 6.39 11.65
CA PRO A 70 8.61 6.80 11.00
C PRO A 70 7.75 7.54 12.03
N ALA A 71 7.13 8.67 11.65
CA ALA A 71 6.24 9.42 12.53
C ALA A 71 4.96 8.64 12.94
N ARG A 72 5.01 7.29 12.93
CA ARG A 72 3.87 6.39 12.72
C ARG A 72 3.93 5.14 13.59
N SER A 73 2.73 4.71 13.92
CA SER A 73 2.31 3.51 14.62
C SER A 73 2.59 2.21 13.82
N TYR A 74 3.84 1.89 13.51
CA TYR A 74 4.18 0.49 13.22
C TYR A 74 4.43 -0.25 14.53
N PRO A 75 4.24 -1.57 14.57
CA PRO A 75 4.75 -2.37 15.68
C PRO A 75 6.24 -2.16 15.88
N ASP A 76 6.69 -2.21 17.13
CA ASP A 76 8.12 -2.11 17.46
C ASP A 76 8.97 -3.10 16.68
N TYR A 77 8.38 -4.26 16.36
CA TYR A 77 8.98 -5.33 15.59
C TYR A 77 7.99 -5.99 14.65
N VAL A 78 8.48 -6.35 13.47
CA VAL A 78 7.76 -7.14 12.47
C VAL A 78 8.59 -8.36 12.08
N SER A 79 7.92 -9.46 11.75
CA SER A 79 8.58 -10.65 11.23
C SER A 79 8.95 -10.44 9.76
N VAL A 80 10.12 -10.92 9.36
CA VAL A 80 10.62 -10.84 7.98
C VAL A 80 11.38 -12.10 7.60
N TYR A 81 11.12 -12.61 6.39
CA TYR A 81 11.89 -13.66 5.75
C TYR A 81 11.69 -13.64 4.24
N LYS A 82 12.48 -14.45 3.54
CA LYS A 82 12.29 -14.74 2.13
C LYS A 82 11.91 -16.20 1.91
N PHE A 83 11.05 -16.44 0.94
CA PHE A 83 10.56 -17.77 0.59
C PHE A 83 10.67 -17.99 -0.91
N GLN A 84 11.16 -19.16 -1.31
CA GLN A 84 11.21 -19.52 -2.72
C GLN A 84 9.79 -19.84 -3.19
N LYS A 85 9.24 -19.04 -4.12
CA LYS A 85 7.83 -19.17 -4.49
C LYS A 85 7.56 -20.56 -5.07
N PRO A 86 6.58 -21.32 -4.54
CA PRO A 86 6.19 -22.59 -5.14
C PRO A 86 5.70 -22.38 -6.58
N SER A 87 5.87 -23.39 -7.44
CA SER A 87 5.25 -23.35 -8.78
C SER A 87 3.74 -23.16 -8.67
N LYS A 88 3.11 -22.52 -9.67
CA LYS A 88 1.69 -22.15 -9.64
C LYS A 88 0.74 -23.30 -9.27
N ASN A 89 1.08 -24.54 -9.65
CA ASN A 89 0.26 -25.73 -9.42
C ASN A 89 0.50 -26.40 -8.05
N LYS A 90 1.42 -25.88 -7.25
CA LYS A 90 1.67 -26.36 -5.89
C LYS A 90 0.90 -25.52 -4.90
N ASP A 91 0.67 -26.12 -3.74
CA ASP A 91 0.10 -25.44 -2.59
C ASP A 91 0.95 -24.20 -2.22
N GLN A 92 0.36 -23.02 -2.37
CA GLN A 92 1.01 -21.76 -2.04
C GLN A 92 1.01 -21.51 -0.53
N ALA A 93 0.10 -22.12 0.23
CA ALA A 93 -0.03 -21.91 1.67
C ALA A 93 1.25 -22.26 2.45
N LYS A 94 2.11 -23.12 1.89
CA LYS A 94 3.45 -23.42 2.43
C LYS A 94 4.33 -22.20 2.69
N ILE A 95 4.06 -21.09 2.00
CA ILE A 95 4.73 -19.82 2.26
C ILE A 95 4.50 -19.39 3.71
N LEU A 96 3.35 -19.70 4.31
CA LEU A 96 2.92 -19.31 5.65
C LEU A 96 3.36 -20.27 6.77
N ASP A 97 3.82 -21.48 6.44
CA ASP A 97 4.25 -22.49 7.43
C ASP A 97 5.23 -21.94 8.49
N PRO A 98 6.25 -21.13 8.14
CA PRO A 98 7.19 -20.59 9.13
C PRO A 98 6.55 -19.67 10.18
N LEU A 99 5.34 -19.17 9.92
CA LEU A 99 4.58 -18.29 10.80
C LEU A 99 3.51 -19.06 11.61
N ASN A 100 3.35 -20.37 11.39
CA ASN A 100 2.25 -21.17 11.92
C ASN A 100 0.85 -20.61 11.56
N ILE A 101 0.75 -19.94 10.41
CA ILE A 101 -0.53 -19.42 9.92
C ILE A 101 -1.18 -20.49 9.04
N ASN A 102 -2.43 -20.83 9.35
CA ASN A 102 -3.27 -21.67 8.52
C ASN A 102 -4.38 -20.82 7.89
N PRO A 103 -4.35 -20.54 6.57
CA PRO A 103 -5.34 -19.68 5.92
C PRO A 103 -6.76 -20.27 5.91
N ASN A 104 -6.92 -21.56 6.26
CA ASN A 104 -8.22 -22.23 6.36
C ASN A 104 -8.73 -22.33 7.81
N ASP A 105 -7.96 -21.87 8.80
CA ASP A 105 -8.40 -21.85 10.21
C ASP A 105 -9.28 -20.62 10.45
N SER A 106 -10.56 -20.85 10.75
CA SER A 106 -11.52 -19.77 11.01
C SER A 106 -11.21 -18.95 12.27
N ASN A 107 -10.33 -19.43 13.15
CA ASN A 107 -9.90 -18.70 14.34
C ASN A 107 -8.76 -17.72 14.05
N GLN A 108 -8.14 -17.82 12.88
CA GLN A 108 -7.06 -16.92 12.45
C GLN A 108 -7.61 -15.91 11.45
N HIS A 109 -7.47 -14.63 11.77
CA HIS A 109 -7.94 -13.56 10.91
C HIS A 109 -6.75 -12.75 10.42
N PHE A 110 -6.34 -13.00 9.18
CA PHE A 110 -5.25 -12.26 8.55
C PHE A 110 -5.72 -11.60 7.26
N LEU A 111 -5.19 -10.41 7.01
CA LEU A 111 -5.28 -9.75 5.72
C LEU A 111 -3.93 -9.80 5.03
N TYR A 112 -3.96 -10.00 3.71
CA TYR A 112 -2.79 -10.17 2.88
C TYR A 112 -2.75 -9.12 1.79
N ARG A 113 -1.57 -8.58 1.51
CA ARG A 113 -1.34 -7.68 0.38
C ARG A 113 -0.13 -8.13 -0.41
N GLY A 114 -0.38 -8.52 -1.66
CA GLY A 114 0.67 -8.86 -2.62
C GLY A 114 1.15 -7.64 -3.39
N ILE A 115 2.47 -7.51 -3.55
CA ILE A 115 3.10 -6.39 -4.25
C ILE A 115 4.17 -6.93 -5.19
N ARG A 116 4.09 -6.60 -6.49
CA ARG A 116 4.96 -7.18 -7.54
C ARG A 116 6.43 -6.77 -7.47
N THR A 117 6.73 -5.61 -6.91
CA THR A 117 8.08 -5.03 -6.91
C THR A 117 8.52 -4.76 -5.49
N SER A 118 9.54 -5.47 -5.00
CA SER A 118 10.06 -5.27 -3.64
C SER A 118 10.55 -3.83 -3.38
N ASP A 119 10.94 -3.09 -4.41
CA ASP A 119 11.39 -1.71 -4.28
C ASP A 119 10.25 -0.72 -3.99
N THR A 120 8.99 -1.16 -4.13
CA THR A 120 7.84 -0.36 -3.69
C THR A 120 7.56 -0.51 -2.19
N ILE A 121 8.22 -1.43 -1.50
CA ILE A 121 8.04 -1.65 -0.05
C ILE A 121 8.39 -0.40 0.75
N PRO A 122 9.55 0.25 0.56
CA PRO A 122 9.84 1.53 1.22
C PRO A 122 8.78 2.60 0.92
N VAL A 123 8.36 2.74 -0.34
CA VAL A 123 7.33 3.71 -0.76
C VAL A 123 5.98 3.46 -0.06
N PHE A 124 5.56 2.20 0.03
CA PHE A 124 4.33 1.81 0.72
C PHE A 124 4.42 2.03 2.24
N LEU A 125 5.57 1.74 2.85
CA LEU A 125 5.78 1.99 4.27
C LEU A 125 5.83 3.50 4.59
N LEU A 126 6.30 4.31 3.64
CA LEU A 126 6.28 5.76 3.73
C LEU A 126 4.91 6.37 3.36
N ARG A 127 3.93 5.57 2.93
CA ARG A 127 2.60 6.01 2.41
C ARG A 127 2.75 7.14 1.39
N ILE A 128 3.83 7.13 0.60
CA ILE A 128 4.10 8.15 -0.41
C ILE A 128 3.20 7.82 -1.60
N VAL A 129 2.04 8.47 -1.59
CA VAL A 129 1.04 8.58 -2.66
C VAL A 129 0.17 7.34 -2.87
N LEU A 130 -1.06 7.40 -2.34
CA LEU A 130 -2.21 6.66 -2.85
C LEU A 130 -2.59 7.27 -4.20
N VAL A 131 -1.82 6.99 -5.25
CA VAL A 131 -2.19 7.45 -6.60
C VAL A 131 -3.44 6.68 -7.02
N SER A 132 -4.44 7.38 -7.54
CA SER A 132 -5.53 6.75 -8.29
C SER A 132 -4.91 5.97 -9.44
N SER A 133 -4.93 4.65 -9.35
CA SER A 133 -4.70 3.81 -10.52
C SER A 133 -6.06 3.52 -11.14
N VAL A 134 -6.14 3.56 -12.47
CA VAL A 134 -7.35 3.21 -13.25
C VAL A 134 -7.87 1.78 -12.96
N ASN A 135 -7.14 0.99 -12.16
CA ASN A 135 -7.48 -0.38 -11.77
C ASN A 135 -8.03 -0.48 -10.33
N ASN A 136 -8.16 0.64 -9.61
CA ASN A 136 -8.62 0.63 -8.23
C ASN A 136 -10.15 0.63 -8.16
N GLU A 137 -10.75 -0.55 -8.02
CA GLU A 137 -12.22 -0.72 -8.03
C GLU A 137 -12.94 0.11 -6.95
N PHE A 138 -12.23 0.41 -5.86
CA PHE A 138 -12.73 1.14 -4.69
C PHE A 138 -11.96 2.46 -4.46
N GLY A 139 -11.26 2.97 -5.48
CA GLY A 139 -10.53 4.24 -5.42
C GLY A 139 -9.15 4.19 -4.74
N PRO A 140 -8.53 5.34 -4.46
CA PRO A 140 -7.24 5.40 -3.78
C PRO A 140 -7.30 4.77 -2.38
N GLY A 141 -6.43 3.81 -2.08
CA GLY A 141 -6.41 3.18 -0.76
C GLY A 141 -5.41 2.06 -0.59
N LEU A 142 -5.29 1.55 0.64
CA LEU A 142 -4.48 0.39 0.98
C LEU A 142 -5.32 -0.89 0.83
N TYR A 143 -5.33 -1.45 -0.38
CA TYR A 143 -5.90 -2.76 -0.70
C TYR A 143 -5.22 -3.95 -0.02
N CYS A 144 -6.03 -4.81 0.58
CA CYS A 144 -5.69 -6.10 1.16
C CYS A 144 -6.80 -7.12 0.82
N THR A 145 -6.55 -8.40 1.08
CA THR A 145 -7.54 -9.47 0.89
C THR A 145 -7.38 -10.55 1.97
N PRO A 146 -8.46 -11.18 2.46
CA PRO A 146 -8.35 -12.38 3.28
C PRO A 146 -7.94 -13.62 2.47
N ASN A 147 -8.00 -13.58 1.13
CA ASN A 147 -7.57 -14.69 0.29
C ASN A 147 -6.04 -14.64 0.06
N PHE A 148 -5.31 -15.53 0.74
CA PHE A 148 -3.86 -15.63 0.60
C PHE A 148 -3.40 -15.91 -0.83
N ASN A 149 -4.08 -16.82 -1.55
CA ASN A 149 -3.71 -17.17 -2.92
C ASN A 149 -3.83 -15.97 -3.86
N LEU A 150 -4.87 -15.15 -3.68
CA LEU A 150 -5.05 -13.92 -4.45
C LEU A 150 -3.89 -12.94 -4.18
N ALA A 151 -3.49 -12.76 -2.92
CA ALA A 151 -2.31 -11.95 -2.59
C ALA A 151 -1.01 -12.52 -3.21
N VAL A 152 -0.84 -13.84 -3.26
CA VAL A 152 0.31 -14.48 -3.94
C VAL A 152 0.31 -14.20 -5.45
N GLU A 153 -0.86 -14.14 -6.09
CA GLU A 153 -0.99 -13.75 -7.50
C GLU A 153 -0.60 -12.29 -7.72
N TYR A 154 -1.09 -11.38 -6.86
CA TYR A 154 -0.72 -9.97 -6.90
C TYR A 154 0.77 -9.75 -6.65
N ALA A 155 1.41 -10.53 -5.78
CA ALA A 155 2.85 -10.46 -5.54
C ALA A 155 3.70 -10.92 -6.74
N GLY A 156 3.15 -11.65 -7.71
CA GLY A 156 3.92 -12.13 -8.85
C GLY A 156 5.07 -13.07 -8.43
N LYS A 157 6.16 -13.13 -9.22
CA LYS A 157 7.25 -14.09 -8.97
C LYS A 157 8.25 -13.62 -7.91
N ASN A 158 8.64 -12.34 -7.97
CA ASN A 158 9.72 -11.75 -7.18
C ASN A 158 9.23 -10.58 -6.31
N GLY A 159 7.95 -10.61 -5.92
CA GLY A 159 7.34 -9.57 -5.11
C GLY A 159 7.45 -9.80 -3.62
N ALA A 160 6.57 -9.15 -2.87
CA ALA A 160 6.41 -9.37 -1.45
C ALA A 160 4.95 -9.50 -1.05
N ILE A 161 4.72 -10.16 0.07
CA ILE A 161 3.42 -10.29 0.72
C ILE A 161 3.51 -9.65 2.09
N PHE A 162 2.62 -8.71 2.36
CA PHE A 162 2.43 -8.11 3.67
C PHE A 162 1.29 -8.87 4.33
N VAL A 163 1.54 -9.30 5.56
CA VAL A 163 0.56 -10.01 6.39
C VAL A 163 0.20 -9.08 7.52
N TYR A 164 -1.09 -8.81 7.68
CA TYR A 164 -1.65 -8.01 8.76
C TYR A 164 -2.46 -8.90 9.67
N ASP A 165 -2.16 -8.88 10.97
CA ASP A 165 -2.99 -9.55 11.97
C ASP A 165 -4.28 -8.77 12.13
N TRP A 166 -5.36 -9.33 11.60
CA TRP A 166 -6.70 -8.74 11.61
C TRP A 166 -7.58 -9.36 12.70
N SER A 167 -6.96 -10.06 13.65
CA SER A 167 -7.62 -10.56 14.86
C SER A 167 -7.82 -9.41 15.85
N ASN A 168 -8.82 -9.54 16.74
CA ASN A 168 -9.06 -8.58 17.84
C ASN A 168 -9.13 -7.11 17.37
N LEU A 169 -10.20 -6.76 16.67
CA LEU A 169 -10.44 -5.43 16.13
C LEU A 169 -10.85 -4.39 17.20
N ASP A 170 -10.21 -4.44 18.37
CA ASP A 170 -10.39 -3.43 19.43
C ASP A 170 -9.73 -2.12 18.96
N SER A 171 -10.49 -1.30 18.24
CA SER A 171 -9.97 -0.07 17.64
C SER A 171 -11.05 0.90 17.20
N ASP A 172 -10.72 2.19 17.26
CA ASP A 172 -11.55 3.30 16.81
C ASP A 172 -11.48 3.46 15.28
N PHE A 173 -11.92 2.46 14.52
CA PHE A 173 -12.14 2.62 13.07
C PHE A 173 -13.44 1.96 12.63
N THR A 174 -13.95 2.42 11.49
CA THR A 174 -15.22 1.99 10.93
C THR A 174 -15.01 1.14 9.68
N ILE A 175 -15.83 0.09 9.52
CA ILE A 175 -15.84 -0.78 8.33
C ILE A 175 -17.21 -0.73 7.68
N LYS A 176 -17.23 -0.47 6.38
CA LYS A 176 -18.40 -0.62 5.52
C LYS A 176 -18.25 -1.84 4.62
N THR A 177 -19.26 -2.71 4.60
CA THR A 177 -19.35 -3.80 3.62
C THR A 177 -20.23 -3.37 2.46
N LEU A 178 -19.66 -3.28 1.27
CA LEU A 178 -20.36 -2.96 0.03
C LEU A 178 -21.05 -4.22 -0.50
N ILE A 179 -22.35 -4.12 -0.71
CA ILE A 179 -23.19 -5.20 -1.20
C ILE A 179 -23.99 -4.77 -2.43
N ASP A 180 -24.35 -5.74 -3.27
CA ASP A 180 -25.25 -5.58 -4.41
C ASP A 180 -24.99 -4.32 -5.25
N ARG A 181 -25.96 -3.40 -5.25
CA ARG A 181 -25.96 -2.19 -6.07
C ARG A 181 -24.94 -1.16 -5.58
N GLU A 182 -24.75 -1.02 -4.27
CA GLU A 182 -23.74 -0.10 -3.72
C GLU A 182 -22.33 -0.51 -4.16
N TRP A 183 -22.07 -1.82 -4.17
CA TRP A 183 -20.84 -2.37 -4.75
C TRP A 183 -20.73 -2.06 -6.25
N GLU A 184 -21.77 -2.33 -7.05
CA GLU A 184 -21.74 -2.10 -8.50
C GLU A 184 -21.50 -0.62 -8.85
N ASP A 185 -22.20 0.28 -8.16
CA ASP A 185 -22.09 1.73 -8.35
C ASP A 185 -20.69 2.23 -7.94
N THR A 186 -20.11 1.66 -6.88
CA THR A 186 -18.73 1.98 -6.46
C THR A 186 -17.70 1.56 -7.49
N VAL A 187 -17.75 0.31 -7.94
CA VAL A 187 -16.80 -0.22 -8.94
C VAL A 187 -16.90 0.58 -10.23
N LYS A 188 -18.11 0.84 -10.73
CA LYS A 188 -18.29 1.62 -11.96
C LYS A 188 -17.82 3.06 -11.82
N GLY A 189 -18.17 3.72 -10.71
CA GLY A 189 -17.79 5.11 -10.51
C GLY A 189 -16.28 5.32 -10.48
N TRP A 190 -15.53 4.39 -9.89
CA TRP A 190 -14.06 4.48 -9.88
C TRP A 190 -13.41 4.05 -11.19
N ILE A 191 -13.90 2.97 -11.81
CA ILE A 191 -13.33 2.48 -13.08
C ILE A 191 -13.61 3.45 -14.24
N CYS A 192 -14.75 4.13 -14.21
CA CYS A 192 -15.19 5.06 -15.25
C CYS A 192 -15.04 6.53 -14.81
N ILE A 193 -14.14 6.83 -13.87
CA ILE A 193 -14.00 8.17 -13.28
C ILE A 193 -13.67 9.26 -14.31
N ASP A 194 -13.02 8.89 -15.42
CA ASP A 194 -12.66 9.81 -16.51
C ASP A 194 -13.79 9.99 -17.56
N ASP A 195 -14.91 9.28 -17.43
CA ASP A 195 -16.08 9.43 -18.31
C ASP A 195 -17.14 10.32 -17.63
N ASP A 196 -17.08 11.63 -17.93
CA ASP A 196 -18.01 12.64 -17.42
C ASP A 196 -19.50 12.36 -17.70
N SER A 197 -19.81 11.44 -18.64
CA SER A 197 -21.19 11.02 -18.91
C SER A 197 -21.73 10.01 -17.89
N LYS A 198 -20.89 9.52 -16.98
CA LYS A 198 -21.24 8.53 -15.96
C LYS A 198 -21.32 9.18 -14.57
N PRO A 199 -22.13 8.62 -13.66
CA PRO A 199 -22.07 9.00 -12.26
C PRO A 199 -20.67 8.72 -11.71
N GLY A 200 -20.14 9.67 -10.96
CA GLY A 200 -18.92 9.46 -10.18
C GLY A 200 -19.10 8.45 -9.05
N PRO A 201 -18.01 8.04 -8.38
CA PRO A 201 -18.07 7.07 -7.31
C PRO A 201 -18.85 7.61 -6.09
N PRO A 202 -19.63 6.76 -5.41
CA PRO A 202 -20.19 7.07 -4.10
C PRO A 202 -19.08 7.51 -3.13
N GLN A 203 -19.42 8.41 -2.21
CA GLN A 203 -18.53 8.83 -1.12
C GLN A 203 -18.82 7.99 0.12
N PHE A 204 -17.77 7.70 0.88
CA PHE A 204 -17.83 6.93 2.11
C PHE A 204 -17.15 7.71 3.23
N ASP A 205 -17.79 7.75 4.39
CA ASP A 205 -17.22 8.35 5.61
C ASP A 205 -16.42 7.32 6.41
N GLU A 206 -16.58 6.03 6.10
CA GLU A 206 -15.92 4.95 6.81
C GLU A 206 -14.43 4.84 6.50
N ASP A 207 -13.67 4.35 7.49
CA ASP A 207 -12.21 4.24 7.38
C ASP A 207 -11.76 3.14 6.43
N ILE A 208 -12.54 2.06 6.40
CA ILE A 208 -12.30 0.86 5.63
C ILE A 208 -13.57 0.49 4.88
N ILE A 209 -13.41 0.19 3.61
CA ILE A 209 -14.45 -0.40 2.78
C ILE A 209 -14.04 -1.81 2.37
N GLN A 210 -14.99 -2.74 2.39
CA GLN A 210 -14.76 -4.11 1.96
C GLN A 210 -15.87 -4.61 1.05
N GLY A 211 -15.55 -5.52 0.16
CA GLY A 211 -16.51 -6.11 -0.75
C GLY A 211 -15.85 -7.08 -1.72
N PRO A 212 -16.62 -7.68 -2.64
CA PRO A 212 -16.07 -8.60 -3.63
C PRO A 212 -15.08 -7.90 -4.59
N VAL A 213 -14.12 -8.67 -5.07
CA VAL A 213 -13.28 -8.31 -6.23
C VAL A 213 -14.06 -8.60 -7.51
N SER A 214 -13.94 -7.78 -8.56
CA SER A 214 -14.59 -8.12 -9.83
C SER A 214 -13.95 -9.34 -10.50
N LYS A 215 -14.74 -10.24 -11.07
CA LYS A 215 -14.20 -11.38 -11.84
C LYS A 215 -13.85 -11.02 -13.30
N ASN A 216 -14.40 -9.92 -13.80
CA ASN A 216 -14.31 -9.52 -15.21
C ASN A 216 -13.50 -8.24 -15.42
N HIS A 217 -12.37 -8.08 -14.70
CA HIS A 217 -11.49 -6.91 -14.80
C HIS A 217 -11.22 -6.45 -16.23
N GLY A 218 -10.96 -7.37 -17.17
CA GLY A 218 -10.68 -7.01 -18.56
C GLY A 218 -11.82 -6.29 -19.28
N SER A 219 -13.09 -6.54 -18.91
CA SER A 219 -14.25 -5.89 -19.55
C SER A 219 -14.77 -4.67 -18.78
N ILE A 220 -14.57 -4.59 -17.46
CA ILE A 220 -15.02 -3.42 -16.69
C ILE A 220 -14.27 -2.14 -17.08
N TYR A 221 -13.03 -2.22 -17.56
CA TYR A 221 -12.30 -1.05 -18.11
C TYR A 221 -13.01 -0.38 -19.28
N ASN A 222 -13.89 -1.11 -19.98
CA ASN A 222 -14.76 -0.54 -21.01
C ASN A 222 -16.14 -0.17 -20.46
N CYS A 223 -16.21 0.17 -19.16
CA CYS A 223 -17.42 0.50 -18.42
C CYS A 223 -18.55 -0.54 -18.53
N SER A 224 -18.19 -1.81 -18.75
CA SER A 224 -19.14 -2.92 -18.73
C SER A 224 -19.66 -3.17 -17.31
N LYS A 225 -20.81 -3.84 -17.19
CA LYS A 225 -21.34 -4.24 -15.89
C LYS A 225 -20.32 -5.10 -15.12
N PRO A 226 -19.90 -4.72 -13.90
CA PRO A 226 -18.99 -5.51 -13.10
C PRO A 226 -19.73 -6.73 -12.54
N ILE A 227 -18.98 -7.81 -12.33
CA ILE A 227 -19.52 -9.06 -11.80
C ILE A 227 -18.67 -9.51 -10.62
N GLN A 228 -19.31 -9.74 -9.48
CA GLN A 228 -18.66 -10.15 -8.24
C GLN A 228 -17.97 -11.52 -8.41
N SER A 229 -16.74 -11.63 -7.90
CA SER A 229 -16.06 -12.90 -7.65
C SER A 229 -16.40 -13.44 -6.25
N GLN A 230 -15.81 -14.58 -5.87
CA GLN A 230 -15.87 -15.08 -4.50
C GLN A 230 -14.79 -14.49 -3.60
N ASP A 231 -13.82 -13.78 -4.18
CA ASP A 231 -12.73 -13.18 -3.43
C ASP A 231 -13.13 -11.80 -2.91
N LEU A 232 -12.68 -11.50 -1.70
CA LEU A 232 -12.92 -10.21 -1.04
C LEU A 232 -11.68 -9.32 -1.14
N GLN A 233 -11.93 -8.02 -1.24
CA GLN A 233 -10.94 -6.97 -1.01
C GLN A 233 -11.38 -6.12 0.17
N VAL A 234 -10.40 -5.67 0.95
CA VAL A 234 -10.53 -4.79 2.11
C VAL A 234 -9.60 -3.61 1.87
N VAL A 235 -10.11 -2.39 1.93
CA VAL A 235 -9.40 -1.20 1.48
C VAL A 235 -9.50 -0.14 2.55
N ALA A 236 -8.35 0.26 3.11
CA ALA A 236 -8.30 1.45 3.95
C ALA A 236 -8.24 2.70 3.07
N ILE A 237 -9.22 3.59 3.24
CA ILE A 237 -9.40 4.79 2.41
C ILE A 237 -9.16 6.10 3.17
N THR A 238 -9.15 6.06 4.51
CA THR A 238 -8.80 7.21 5.35
C THR A 238 -7.41 7.04 5.99
N THR A 239 -6.88 8.14 6.54
CA THR A 239 -5.65 8.09 7.36
C THR A 239 -5.79 7.18 8.57
N ASN A 240 -6.97 7.18 9.21
CA ASN A 240 -7.23 6.35 10.38
C ASN A 240 -7.31 4.86 10.00
N GLY A 241 -8.01 4.50 8.92
CA GLY A 241 -8.00 3.12 8.41
C GLY A 241 -6.60 2.65 8.01
N MET A 242 -5.80 3.53 7.40
CA MET A 242 -4.42 3.21 7.08
C MET A 242 -3.57 3.00 8.35
N ASN A 243 -3.78 3.79 9.41
CA ASN A 243 -3.13 3.59 10.71
C ASN A 243 -3.49 2.24 11.31
N ALA A 244 -4.78 1.91 11.34
CA ALA A 244 -5.26 0.63 11.84
C ALA A 244 -4.61 -0.57 11.12
N MET A 245 -4.42 -0.48 9.79
CA MET A 245 -3.69 -1.51 9.04
C MET A 245 -2.19 -1.51 9.35
N THR A 246 -1.51 -0.36 9.38
CA THR A 246 -0.05 -0.35 9.63
C THR A 246 0.32 -0.81 11.03
N GLU A 247 -0.50 -0.50 12.03
CA GLU A 247 -0.35 -0.97 13.43
C GLU A 247 -0.45 -2.48 13.55
N ARG A 248 -1.12 -3.11 12.58
CA ARG A 248 -1.36 -4.55 12.54
C ARG A 248 -0.41 -5.29 11.62
N LEU A 249 0.60 -4.61 11.07
CA LEU A 249 1.58 -5.27 10.21
C LEU A 249 2.32 -6.36 11.00
N TYR A 250 2.05 -7.61 10.67
CA TYR A 250 2.58 -8.77 11.37
C TYR A 250 3.87 -9.27 10.72
N THR A 251 3.89 -9.39 9.39
CA THR A 251 5.02 -9.96 8.65
C THR A 251 5.18 -9.37 7.25
N ILE A 252 6.42 -9.27 6.77
CA ILE A 252 6.76 -9.06 5.36
C ILE A 252 7.50 -10.30 4.81
N ILE A 253 6.91 -10.93 3.79
CA ILE A 253 7.45 -12.13 3.14
C ILE A 253 7.94 -11.76 1.74
N TYR A 254 9.24 -11.91 1.49
CA TYR A 254 9.82 -11.68 0.17
C TYR A 254 9.78 -12.97 -0.67
N LEU A 255 9.33 -12.89 -1.92
CA LEU A 255 9.29 -14.01 -2.85
C LEU A 255 10.49 -13.96 -3.82
N TYR A 256 11.06 -15.12 -4.15
CA TYR A 256 12.11 -15.28 -5.16
C TYR A 256 12.05 -16.62 -5.88
#